data_AF-A0A3M1FRR7-F1
#
_entry.id   AF-A0A3M1FRR7-F1
#
_cell.length_a   1.000
_cell.length_b   1.000
_cell.length_c   1.000
_cell.angle_alpha   90.00
_cell.angle_beta   90.00
_cell.angle_gamma   90.00
#
_symmetry.space_group_name_H-M   'P 1'
#
loop_
_entity.id
_entity.type
_entity.pdbx_description
1 polymer ?
#
loop_
_entity_poly.entity_id
_entity_poly.type
_entity_poly.pdbx_seq_one_letter_code
_entity_poly.pdbx_strand_id
1 'polypeptide(L)'
;MDRRAAAGAGLGLLLVIGGFSLLGLWKPFWWAGVGLSFVFLVILAEQIGRTVPARARPTYERALTVGFPVLLLVAWELIVRAEILSPRWFPPPSRILVALWQLSVEYDTFNKTSLLGRPWLIPQRLVSEGWPGVA
;
A
#
# COMPACT_ATOMS: atom_id res chain seq x y z
N MET A 1 30.25 1.90 -5.23
CA MET A 1 28.96 1.61 -5.89
C MET A 1 29.28 0.94 -7.22
N ASP A 2 29.03 -0.37 -7.34
CA ASP A 2 29.02 -0.98 -8.66
C ASP A 2 27.73 -0.54 -9.36
N ARG A 3 27.79 0.59 -10.07
CA ARG A 3 26.64 1.18 -10.78
C ARG A 3 26.01 0.19 -11.74
N ARG A 4 26.79 -0.79 -12.23
CA ARG A 4 26.34 -1.83 -13.15
C ARG A 4 25.42 -2.83 -12.46
N ALA A 5 25.70 -3.16 -11.19
CA ALA A 5 24.85 -4.07 -10.42
C ALA A 5 23.46 -3.45 -10.13
N ALA A 6 23.43 -2.18 -9.70
CA ALA A 6 22.18 -1.42 -9.48
C ALA A 6 21.39 -1.22 -10.77
N ALA A 7 22.08 -0.85 -11.86
CA ALA A 7 21.45 -0.75 -13.17
C ALA A 7 20.92 -2.11 -13.65
N GLY A 8 21.64 -3.20 -13.39
CA GLY A 8 21.23 -4.56 -13.74
C GLY A 8 19.96 -5.00 -13.00
N ALA A 9 19.87 -4.74 -11.69
CA ALA A 9 18.68 -5.05 -10.91
C ALA A 9 17.46 -4.22 -11.35
N GLY A 10 17.66 -2.92 -11.58
CA GLY A 10 16.63 -2.02 -12.10
C GLY A 10 16.16 -2.43 -13.51
N LEU A 11 17.09 -2.78 -14.40
CA LEU A 11 16.77 -3.28 -15.74
C LEU A 11 16.02 -4.62 -15.66
N GLY A 12 16.45 -5.54 -14.80
CA GLY A 12 15.76 -6.80 -14.56
C GLY A 12 14.32 -6.61 -14.12
N LEU A 13 14.07 -5.68 -13.19
CA LEU A 13 12.72 -5.31 -12.76
C LEU A 13 11.87 -4.81 -13.93
N LEU A 14 12.41 -3.89 -14.74
CA LEU A 14 11.72 -3.35 -15.92
C LEU A 14 11.44 -4.42 -16.98
N LEU A 15 12.37 -5.35 -17.19
CA LEU A 15 12.20 -6.46 -18.14
C LEU A 15 11.14 -7.44 -17.68
N VAL A 16 11.05 -7.75 -16.38
CA VAL A 16 9.97 -8.59 -15.84
C VAL A 16 8.63 -7.90 -16.04
N ILE A 17 8.49 -6.65 -15.60
CA ILE A 17 7.21 -5.93 -15.69
C ILE A 17 6.80 -5.72 -17.15
N GLY A 18 7.72 -5.23 -17.98
CA GLY A 18 7.48 -4.98 -19.40
C GLY A 18 7.22 -6.25 -20.18
N GLY A 19 8.03 -7.28 -19.97
CA GLY A 19 7.89 -8.58 -20.63
C GLY A 19 6.56 -9.26 -20.29
N PHE A 20 6.17 -9.30 -19.02
CA PHE A 20 4.87 -9.85 -18.63
C PHE A 20 3.70 -9.06 -19.22
N SER A 21 3.83 -7.74 -19.31
CA SER A 21 2.78 -6.87 -19.87
C SER A 21 2.62 -7.05 -21.38
N LEU A 22 3.74 -7.11 -22.11
CA LEU A 22 3.75 -7.27 -23.57
C LEU A 22 3.29 -8.67 -23.99
N LEU A 23 3.63 -9.69 -23.23
CA LEU A 23 3.29 -11.09 -23.51
C LEU A 23 1.94 -11.51 -22.89
N GLY A 24 1.25 -10.62 -22.17
CA GLY A 24 -0.03 -10.92 -21.52
C GLY A 24 0.04 -11.97 -20.41
N LEU A 25 1.23 -12.22 -19.85
CA LEU A 25 1.49 -13.29 -18.87
C LEU A 25 0.95 -12.98 -17.47
N TRP A 26 0.52 -11.74 -17.22
CA TRP A 26 -0.01 -11.34 -15.93
C TRP A 26 -1.24 -12.15 -15.52
N LYS A 27 -2.22 -12.39 -16.40
CA LYS A 27 -3.41 -13.19 -16.02
C LYS A 27 -3.05 -14.63 -15.59
N PRO A 28 -2.33 -15.42 -16.41
CA PRO A 28 -2.02 -16.81 -16.05
C PRO A 28 -0.92 -16.96 -14.98
N PHE A 29 0.05 -16.05 -14.92
CA PHE A 29 1.27 -16.21 -14.10
C PHE A 29 1.53 -15.01 -13.18
N TRP A 30 0.50 -14.32 -12.71
CA TRP A 30 0.66 -13.12 -11.87
C TRP A 30 1.58 -13.33 -10.66
N TRP A 31 1.47 -14.48 -9.99
CA TRP A 31 2.27 -14.81 -8.81
C TRP A 31 3.77 -14.82 -9.14
N ALA A 32 4.14 -15.32 -10.33
CA ALA A 32 5.51 -15.33 -10.81
C ALA A 32 5.97 -13.91 -11.16
N GLY A 33 5.11 -13.14 -11.86
CA GLY A 33 5.41 -11.75 -12.22
C GLY A 33 5.64 -10.87 -10.98
N VAL A 34 4.78 -11.00 -9.96
CA VAL A 34 4.92 -10.30 -8.67
C VAL A 34 6.15 -10.79 -7.92
N GLY A 35 6.34 -12.10 -7.79
CA GLY A 35 7.47 -12.69 -7.07
C GLY A 35 8.82 -12.29 -7.66
N LEU A 36 8.96 -12.36 -8.98
CA LEU A 36 10.18 -11.93 -9.68
C LEU A 36 10.41 -10.43 -9.50
N SER A 37 9.37 -9.61 -9.65
CA SER A 37 9.45 -8.16 -9.43
C SER A 37 9.90 -7.84 -8.00
N PHE A 38 9.37 -8.56 -7.01
CA PHE A 38 9.76 -8.40 -5.62
C PHE A 38 11.24 -8.75 -5.39
N VAL A 39 11.73 -9.85 -5.95
CA VAL A 39 13.14 -10.25 -5.84
C VAL A 39 14.06 -9.17 -6.43
N PHE A 40 13.78 -8.67 -7.64
CA PHE A 40 14.59 -7.61 -8.25
C PHE A 40 14.52 -6.31 -7.44
N LEU A 41 13.35 -5.98 -6.88
CA LEU A 41 13.17 -4.81 -6.04
C LEU A 41 13.97 -4.92 -4.73
N VAL A 42 14.01 -6.10 -4.10
CA VAL A 42 14.84 -6.35 -2.90
C VAL A 42 16.32 -6.27 -3.24
N ILE A 43 16.78 -6.87 -4.35
CA ILE A 43 18.18 -6.77 -4.79
C ILE A 43 18.56 -5.30 -5.02
N LEU A 44 17.69 -4.55 -5.70
CA LEU A 44 17.90 -3.11 -5.94
C LEU A 44 17.97 -2.33 -4.63
N ALA A 45 17.05 -2.57 -3.70
CA ALA A 45 17.05 -1.94 -2.39
C ALA A 45 18.30 -2.31 -1.58
N GLU A 46 18.74 -3.56 -1.59
CA GLU A 46 19.96 -3.97 -0.89
C GLU A 46 21.19 -3.25 -1.46
N GLN A 47 21.30 -3.18 -2.80
CA GLN A 47 22.39 -2.50 -3.48
C GLN A 47 22.40 -1.00 -3.20
N ILE A 48 21.24 -0.34 -3.19
CA ILE A 48 21.11 1.07 -2.80
C ILE A 48 21.55 1.23 -1.35
N GLY A 49 21.08 0.37 -0.45
CA GLY A 49 21.41 0.40 0.97
C GLY A 49 22.91 0.33 1.26
N ARG A 50 23.67 -0.42 0.46
CA ARG A 50 25.15 -0.50 0.55
C ARG A 50 25.86 0.82 0.22
N THR A 51 25.18 1.76 -0.43
CA THR A 51 25.71 3.08 -0.80
C THR A 51 25.24 4.21 0.10
N VAL A 52 24.23 3.95 0.95
CA VAL A 52 23.67 4.95 1.86
C VAL A 52 24.72 5.31 2.93
N PRO A 53 25.05 6.61 3.11
CA PRO A 53 25.94 7.04 4.17
C PRO A 53 25.42 6.66 5.56
N ALA A 54 26.31 6.37 6.51
CA ALA A 54 25.93 5.96 7.87
C ALA A 54 24.94 6.93 8.55
N ARG A 55 25.05 8.23 8.27
CA ARG A 55 24.14 9.27 8.81
C ARG A 55 22.70 9.15 8.31
N ALA A 56 22.48 8.66 7.08
CA ALA A 56 21.16 8.54 6.46
C ALA A 56 20.55 7.12 6.61
N ARG A 57 21.33 6.17 7.14
CA ARG A 57 20.93 4.76 7.28
C ARG A 57 19.66 4.55 8.10
N PRO A 58 19.43 5.23 9.26
CA PRO A 58 18.19 5.07 10.01
C PRO A 58 16.95 5.52 9.22
N THR A 59 17.07 6.60 8.46
CA THR A 59 15.98 7.10 7.60
C THR A 59 15.70 6.14 6.46
N TYR A 60 16.76 5.59 5.85
CA TYR A 60 16.65 4.59 4.79
C TYR A 60 15.94 3.31 5.27
N GLU A 61 16.35 2.77 6.42
CA GLU A 61 15.74 1.57 6.99
C GLU A 61 14.26 1.81 7.35
N ARG A 62 13.92 2.98 7.93
CA ARG A 62 12.51 3.36 8.17
C ARG A 62 11.71 3.44 6.86
N ALA A 63 12.30 4.02 5.81
CA ALA A 63 11.67 4.11 4.51
C ALA A 63 11.42 2.72 3.91
N LEU A 64 12.31 1.75 4.10
CA LEU A 64 12.07 0.36 3.69
C LEU A 64 10.96 -0.29 4.52
N THR A 65 10.97 -0.12 5.84
CA THR A 65 9.96 -0.70 6.74
C THR A 65 8.54 -0.27 6.38
N VAL A 66 8.34 0.98 5.96
CA VAL A 66 7.03 1.49 5.51
C VAL A 66 6.82 1.22 4.02
N GLY A 67 7.87 1.38 3.21
CA GLY A 67 7.81 1.30 1.76
C GLY A 67 7.44 -0.08 1.26
N PHE A 68 8.00 -1.16 1.82
CA PHE A 68 7.67 -2.53 1.40
C PHE A 68 6.18 -2.88 1.62
N PRO A 69 5.59 -2.67 2.82
CA PRO A 69 4.16 -2.85 3.01
C PRO A 69 3.30 -1.99 2.08
N VAL A 70 3.65 -0.72 1.87
CA VAL A 70 2.92 0.17 0.96
C VAL A 70 2.98 -0.35 -0.48
N LEU A 71 4.15 -0.76 -0.96
CA LEU A 71 4.33 -1.34 -2.29
C LEU A 71 3.51 -2.63 -2.46
N LEU A 72 3.43 -3.46 -1.43
CA LEU A 72 2.60 -4.66 -1.44
C LEU A 72 1.11 -4.31 -1.59
N LEU A 73 0.61 -3.31 -0.84
CA LEU A 73 -0.77 -2.84 -0.96
C LEU A 73 -1.05 -2.26 -2.36
N VAL A 74 -0.11 -1.50 -2.91
CA VAL A 74 -0.23 -0.95 -4.27
C VAL A 74 -0.26 -2.08 -5.31
N ALA A 75 0.64 -3.06 -5.20
CA ALA A 75 0.64 -4.20 -6.11
C ALA A 75 -0.68 -4.97 -6.05
N TRP A 76 -1.20 -5.22 -4.84
CA TRP A 76 -2.49 -5.88 -4.65
C TRP A 76 -3.64 -5.08 -5.27
N GLU A 77 -3.71 -3.77 -5.01
CA GLU A 77 -4.70 -2.86 -5.61
C GLU A 77 -4.68 -2.95 -7.15
N LEU A 78 -3.49 -2.89 -7.76
CA LEU A 78 -3.32 -2.92 -9.22
C LEU A 78 -3.74 -4.27 -9.81
N ILE A 79 -3.36 -5.38 -9.20
CA ILE A 79 -3.72 -6.74 -9.67
C ILE A 79 -5.24 -6.94 -9.67
N VAL A 80 -5.91 -6.50 -8.60
CA VAL A 80 -7.37 -6.62 -8.49
C VAL A 80 -8.06 -5.68 -9.49
N ARG A 81 -7.60 -4.44 -9.64
CA ARG A 81 -8.15 -3.49 -10.62
C ARG A 81 -7.95 -3.92 -12.07
N ALA A 82 -6.88 -4.66 -12.36
CA ALA A 82 -6.64 -5.25 -13.66
C ALA A 82 -7.47 -6.53 -13.91
N GLU A 83 -8.37 -6.90 -12.99
CA GLU A 83 -9.20 -8.12 -13.05
C GLU A 83 -8.38 -9.42 -13.17
N ILE A 84 -7.11 -9.39 -12.76
CA ILE A 84 -6.27 -10.58 -12.65
C ILE A 84 -6.74 -11.41 -11.44
N LEU A 85 -7.08 -10.72 -10.34
CA LEU A 85 -7.75 -11.31 -9.20
C LEU A 85 -9.18 -10.79 -9.10
N SER A 86 -10.11 -11.66 -8.71
CA SER A 86 -11.51 -11.29 -8.57
C SER A 86 -11.72 -10.31 -7.41
N PRO A 87 -12.27 -9.10 -7.65
CA PRO A 87 -12.55 -8.12 -6.60
C PRO A 87 -13.60 -8.57 -5.59
N ARG A 88 -14.34 -9.64 -5.89
CA ARG A 88 -15.36 -10.23 -5.01
C ARG A 88 -14.72 -11.02 -3.87
N TRP A 89 -13.63 -11.72 -4.15
CA TRP A 89 -12.90 -12.53 -3.18
C TRP A 89 -11.75 -11.76 -2.54
N PHE A 90 -11.09 -10.91 -3.33
CA PHE A 90 -9.98 -10.09 -2.92
C PHE A 90 -10.31 -8.63 -3.21
N PRO A 91 -11.09 -7.96 -2.35
CA PRO A 91 -11.42 -6.56 -2.56
C PRO A 91 -10.14 -5.71 -2.56
N PRO A 92 -10.10 -4.65 -3.39
CA PRO A 92 -8.95 -3.75 -3.41
C PRO A 92 -8.75 -3.10 -2.03
N PRO A 93 -7.49 -2.95 -1.54
CA PRO A 93 -7.20 -2.31 -0.25
C PRO A 93 -7.91 -0.98 -0.03
N SER A 94 -8.02 -0.15 -1.06
CA SER A 94 -8.74 1.13 -0.97
C SER A 94 -10.20 0.96 -0.54
N ARG A 95 -10.90 -0.07 -1.05
CA ARG A 95 -12.28 -0.38 -0.66
C ARG A 95 -12.37 -0.87 0.78
N ILE A 96 -11.38 -1.63 1.24
CA ILE A 96 -11.31 -2.09 2.64
C ILE A 96 -11.19 -0.89 3.58
N LEU A 97 -10.31 0.07 3.26
CA LEU A 97 -10.14 1.30 4.05
C LEU A 97 -11.42 2.13 4.10
N VAL A 98 -12.11 2.29 2.97
CA VAL A 98 -13.41 3.00 2.92
C VAL A 98 -14.44 2.29 3.81
N ALA A 99 -14.54 0.97 3.73
CA ALA A 99 -15.49 0.20 4.54
C ALA A 99 -15.16 0.29 6.04
N LEU A 100 -13.87 0.21 6.40
CA LEU A 100 -13.42 0.39 7.79
C LEU A 100 -13.74 1.79 8.32
N TRP A 101 -13.55 2.81 7.50
CA TRP A 101 -13.93 4.18 7.85
C TRP A 101 -15.43 4.27 8.11
N GLN A 102 -16.26 3.81 7.17
CA GLN A 102 -17.72 3.80 7.31
C GLN A 102 -18.15 3.08 8.59
N LEU A 103 -17.65 1.86 8.84
CA LEU A 103 -17.94 1.11 10.06
C LEU A 103 -17.54 1.86 11.33
N SER A 104 -16.44 2.62 11.28
CA SER A 104 -15.94 3.33 12.45
C SER A 104 -16.81 4.54 12.81
N VAL A 105 -17.37 5.22 11.82
CA VAL A 105 -17.93 6.57 12.01
C VAL A 105 -19.43 6.66 11.75
N GLU A 106 -19.99 5.70 11.03
CA GLU A 106 -21.40 5.66 10.70
C GLU A 106 -22.20 5.13 11.89
N TYR A 107 -23.35 5.75 12.14
CA TYR A 107 -24.23 5.32 13.21
C TYR A 107 -24.99 4.10 12.74
N ASP A 108 -24.74 2.96 13.38
CA ASP A 108 -25.47 1.75 13.10
C ASP A 108 -26.84 1.82 13.79
N THR A 109 -27.91 1.77 13.00
CA THR A 109 -29.29 1.85 13.49
C THR A 109 -29.68 0.58 14.28
N PHE A 110 -29.03 -0.55 14.00
CA PHE A 110 -29.26 -1.81 14.71
C PHE A 110 -28.59 -1.81 16.08
N ASN A 111 -27.30 -1.46 16.12
CA ASN A 111 -26.52 -1.40 17.35
C ASN A 111 -26.73 -0.10 18.14
N LYS A 112 -27.49 0.86 17.59
CA LYS A 112 -27.73 2.21 18.13
C LYS A 112 -26.46 2.93 18.57
N THR A 113 -25.34 2.57 17.97
CA THR A 113 -24.00 3.03 18.33
C THR A 113 -23.14 3.11 17.09
N SER A 114 -22.06 3.86 17.22
CA SER A 114 -20.98 3.99 16.25
C SER A 114 -19.68 3.78 17.01
N LEU A 115 -18.68 3.13 16.42
CA LEU A 115 -17.43 2.84 17.15
C LEU A 115 -16.73 4.12 17.62
N LEU A 116 -16.66 5.14 16.77
CA LEU A 116 -16.00 6.42 17.04
C LEU A 116 -16.93 7.64 16.93
N GLY A 117 -18.18 7.47 16.49
CA GLY A 117 -19.08 8.59 16.25
C GLY A 117 -18.67 9.43 15.05
N ARG A 118 -19.03 10.71 15.08
CA ARG A 118 -18.73 11.68 14.01
C ARG A 118 -17.69 12.68 14.50
N PRO A 119 -16.40 12.30 14.59
CA PRO A 119 -15.37 13.13 15.22
C PRO A 119 -15.22 14.51 14.56
N TRP A 120 -15.55 14.66 13.27
CA TRP A 120 -15.55 15.94 12.58
C TRP A 120 -16.67 16.92 13.02
N LEU A 121 -17.68 16.47 13.77
CA LEU A 121 -18.71 17.34 14.34
C LEU A 121 -18.29 17.94 15.70
N ILE A 122 -17.24 17.42 16.33
CA ILE A 122 -16.76 17.88 17.65
C ILE A 122 -16.43 19.39 17.63
N PRO A 123 -15.70 19.94 16.64
CA PRO A 123 -15.41 21.38 16.63
C PRO A 123 -16.68 22.26 16.58
N GLN A 124 -17.70 21.84 15.83
CA GLN A 124 -18.95 22.59 15.70
C GLN A 124 -19.74 22.58 17.01
N ARG A 125 -19.88 21.40 17.63
CA ARG A 125 -20.55 21.23 18.93
C ARG A 125 -19.85 21.99 20.05
N LEU A 126 -18.52 21.98 20.06
CA LEU A 126 -17.73 22.72 21.04
C LEU A 126 -17.94 24.24 20.93
N VAL A 127 -18.08 24.76 19.70
CA VAL A 127 -18.35 26.18 19.46
C VAL A 127 -19.79 26.57 19.83
N SER A 128 -20.77 25.71 19.55
CA SER A 128 -22.19 26.04 19.77
C SER A 128 -22.67 25.77 21.20
N GLU A 129 -22.22 24.68 21.81
CA GLU A 129 -22.77 24.12 23.05
C GLU A 129 -21.70 23.99 24.15
N GLY A 130 -20.43 24.35 23.86
CA GLY A 130 -19.31 24.16 24.78
C GLY A 130 -18.97 22.68 24.98
N TRP A 131 -18.15 22.38 25.99
CA TRP A 131 -17.83 21.00 26.38
C TRP A 131 -19.06 20.09 26.63
N PRO A 132 -20.20 20.59 27.15
CA PRO A 132 -21.42 19.77 27.29
C PRO A 132 -21.99 19.21 25.99
N GLY A 133 -21.76 19.85 24.84
CA GLY A 133 -22.25 19.37 23.53
C GLY A 133 -21.39 18.29 22.86
N VAL A 134 -20.24 17.96 23.46
CA VAL A 134 -19.28 16.97 22.94
C VAL A 134 -19.43 15.60 23.64
N ALA A 135 -20.16 15.55 24.77
CA ALA A 135 -20.37 14.36 25.59
C ALA A 135 -21.44 13.40 25.04
#